data_AF-A0A970A043-F1
#
_entry.id   AF-A0A970A043-F1
#
_cell.length_a   1.000
_cell.length_b   1.000
_cell.length_c   1.000
_cell.angle_alpha   90.00
_cell.angle_beta   90.00
_cell.angle_gamma   90.00
#
_symmetry.space_group_name_H-M   'P 1'
#
loop_
_entity.id
_entity.type
_entity.pdbx_description
1 polymer ?
#
loop_
_entity_poly.entity_id
_entity_poly.type
_entity_poly.pdbx_seq_one_letter_code
_entity_poly.pdbx_strand_id
1 'polypeptide(L)'
;MDFEVRYTMESEDGGFRFRFYCQLCEEGYTTGLINADSIDEAYQIARRKARIHFNGCHGCGKWVCDAHYNEDEMMCVNCASQAE
;
A
#
# COMPACT_ATOMS: atom_id res chain seq x y z
N MET A 1 -1.73 13.27 -4.63
CA MET A 1 -1.55 11.98 -5.34
C MET A 1 -2.32 10.93 -4.56
N ASP A 2 -3.29 10.29 -5.19
CA ASP A 2 -4.13 9.30 -4.50
C ASP A 2 -3.38 8.00 -4.26
N PHE A 3 -3.70 7.34 -3.14
CA PHE A 3 -3.11 6.06 -2.76
C PHE A 3 -3.79 4.92 -3.51
N GLU A 4 -3.21 4.55 -4.65
CA GLU A 4 -3.72 3.51 -5.53
C GLU A 4 -2.67 2.41 -5.69
N VAL A 5 -2.97 1.24 -5.14
CA VAL A 5 -2.13 0.05 -5.22
C VAL A 5 -2.99 -1.17 -5.48
N ARG A 6 -2.37 -2.22 -6.01
CA ARG A 6 -3.00 -3.53 -6.11
C ARG A 6 -3.38 -4.01 -4.71
N TYR A 7 -4.53 -4.65 -4.59
CA TYR A 7 -4.97 -5.29 -3.35
C TYR A 7 -5.72 -6.60 -3.62
N THR A 8 -5.79 -7.46 -2.61
CA THR A 8 -6.72 -8.59 -2.53
C THR A 8 -7.62 -8.41 -1.32
N MET A 9 -8.80 -9.04 -1.36
CA MET A 9 -9.78 -9.00 -0.29
C MET A 9 -10.36 -10.39 -0.06
N GLU A 10 -10.51 -10.74 1.22
CA GLU A 10 -11.13 -11.96 1.70
C GLU A 10 -12.21 -11.58 2.71
N SER A 11 -13.33 -12.30 2.71
CA SER A 11 -14.38 -12.18 3.73
C SER A 11 -14.27 -13.33 4.74
N GLU A 12 -14.36 -12.99 6.03
CA GLU A 12 -14.22 -13.94 7.14
C GLU A 12 -15.22 -13.55 8.23
N ASP A 13 -16.14 -14.46 8.59
CA ASP A 13 -17.16 -14.29 9.63
C ASP A 13 -17.95 -12.95 9.59
N GLY A 14 -18.24 -12.47 8.38
CA GLY A 14 -18.97 -11.21 8.16
C GLY A 14 -18.10 -9.95 8.23
N GLY A 15 -16.80 -10.08 8.47
CA GLY A 15 -15.81 -9.02 8.31
C GLY A 15 -15.02 -9.15 7.00
N PHE A 16 -14.20 -8.14 6.72
CA PHE A 16 -13.36 -8.05 5.53
C PHE A 16 -11.89 -7.93 5.91
N ARG A 17 -11.02 -8.64 5.19
CA ARG A 17 -9.58 -8.55 5.32
C ARG A 17 -8.98 -8.17 3.98
N PHE A 18 -8.14 -7.14 3.98
CA PHE A 18 -7.47 -6.65 2.79
C PHE A 18 -5.96 -6.82 2.90
N ARG A 19 -5.32 -7.19 1.79
CA ARG A 19 -3.87 -7.13 1.60
C ARG A 19 -3.54 -6.15 0.48
N PHE A 20 -2.76 -5.13 0.78
CA PHE A 20 -2.27 -4.12 -0.17
C PHE A 20 -0.83 -4.42 -0.54
N TYR A 21 -0.46 -4.31 -1.80
CA TYR A 21 0.84 -4.76 -2.30
C TYR A 21 1.76 -3.59 -2.67
N CYS A 22 3.05 -3.77 -2.40
CA CYS A 22 4.10 -2.92 -2.96
C CYS A 22 4.04 -2.97 -4.49
N GLN A 23 4.22 -1.84 -5.17
CA GLN A 23 4.22 -1.81 -6.63
C GLN A 23 5.56 -2.26 -7.27
N LEU A 24 6.53 -2.72 -6.46
CA LEU A 24 7.82 -3.25 -6.91
C LEU A 24 8.11 -4.69 -6.41
N CYS A 25 7.31 -5.25 -5.51
CA CYS A 25 7.48 -6.62 -5.04
C CYS A 25 6.13 -7.28 -4.71
N GLU A 26 6.16 -8.54 -4.24
CA GLU A 26 4.96 -9.31 -3.88
C GLU A 26 4.56 -9.15 -2.40
N GLU A 27 5.40 -8.48 -1.62
CA GLU A 27 5.12 -8.18 -0.21
C GLU A 27 4.17 -6.99 -0.06
N GLY A 28 3.55 -6.92 1.11
CA GLY A 28 2.48 -5.98 1.34
C GLY A 28 1.98 -5.94 2.77
N TYR A 29 1.06 -5.01 3.02
CA TYR A 29 0.42 -4.85 4.31
C TYR A 29 -0.93 -5.57 4.32
N THR A 30 -1.11 -6.48 5.27
CA THR A 30 -2.39 -7.16 5.51
C THR A 30 -3.06 -6.54 6.73
N THR A 31 -4.27 -6.03 6.53
CA THR A 31 -5.11 -5.51 7.62
C THR A 31 -5.57 -6.62 8.56
N GLY A 32 -5.89 -6.27 9.81
CA GLY A 32 -6.76 -7.11 10.63
C GLY A 32 -8.19 -7.14 10.10
N LEU A 33 -9.05 -7.98 10.68
CA LEU A 33 -10.46 -8.06 10.29
C LEU A 33 -11.17 -6.71 10.48
N ILE A 34 -11.89 -6.25 9.46
CA ILE A 34 -12.65 -4.99 9.45
C ILE A 34 -14.14 -5.34 9.37
N ASN A 35 -14.88 -4.98 10.42
CA ASN A 35 -16.33 -5.07 10.42
C ASN A 35 -16.89 -3.76 9.84
N ALA A 36 -17.67 -3.87 8.78
CA ALA A 36 -18.32 -2.75 8.11
C ALA A 36 -19.58 -3.24 7.39
N ASP A 37 -20.50 -2.33 7.07
CA ASP A 37 -21.79 -2.69 6.46
C ASP A 37 -21.67 -2.93 4.94
N SER A 38 -20.56 -2.51 4.33
CA SER A 38 -20.28 -2.69 2.90
C SER A 38 -18.80 -2.87 2.61
N ILE A 39 -18.51 -3.50 1.45
CA ILE A 39 -17.14 -3.65 0.96
C ILE A 39 -16.48 -2.28 0.73
N ASP A 40 -17.23 -1.30 0.20
CA ASP A 40 -16.71 0.04 -0.07
C ASP A 40 -16.29 0.74 1.22
N GLU A 41 -17.11 0.67 2.27
CA GLU A 41 -16.76 1.21 3.59
C GLU A 41 -15.53 0.51 4.16
N ALA A 42 -15.52 -0.84 4.13
CA ALA A 42 -14.40 -1.64 4.61
C ALA A 42 -13.10 -1.28 3.87
N TYR A 43 -13.19 -1.09 2.54
CA TYR A 43 -12.07 -0.70 1.70
C TYR A 43 -11.52 0.68 2.06
N GLN A 44 -12.38 1.69 2.29
CA GLN A 44 -11.90 3.02 2.70
C GLN A 44 -11.23 3.01 4.09
N ILE A 45 -11.70 2.17 5.01
CA ILE A 45 -11.04 1.94 6.31
C ILE A 45 -9.69 1.27 6.09
N ALA A 46 -9.67 0.20 5.29
CA ALA A 46 -8.48 -0.59 4.98
C ALA A 46 -7.39 0.26 4.31
N ARG A 47 -7.77 1.09 3.32
CA ARG A 47 -6.86 2.02 2.64
C ARG A 47 -6.21 3.01 3.60
N ARG A 48 -6.97 3.60 4.52
CA ARG A 48 -6.43 4.53 5.53
C ARG A 48 -5.41 3.84 6.43
N LYS A 49 -5.70 2.60 6.86
CA LYS A 49 -4.76 1.78 7.64
C LYS A 49 -3.51 1.45 6.82
N ALA A 50 -3.66 1.09 5.56
CA ALA A 50 -2.56 0.68 4.69
C ALA A 50 -1.64 1.86 4.30
N ARG A 51 -2.21 3.05 4.07
CA ARG A 51 -1.49 4.22 3.52
C ARG A 51 -0.18 4.54 4.24
N ILE A 52 -0.11 4.39 5.56
CA ILE A 52 1.08 4.71 6.36
C ILE A 52 2.23 3.71 6.19
N HIS A 53 1.98 2.55 5.58
CA HIS A 53 2.97 1.50 5.32
C HIS A 53 3.59 1.58 3.92
N PHE A 54 3.26 2.64 3.17
CA PHE A 54 3.77 2.84 1.81
C PHE A 54 4.25 4.27 1.61
N ASN A 55 5.32 4.39 0.84
CA ASN A 55 5.95 5.64 0.47
C ASN A 55 5.69 5.95 -1.00
N GLY A 56 5.29 7.18 -1.28
CA GLY A 56 4.99 7.63 -2.64
C GLY A 56 6.26 8.12 -3.34
N CYS A 57 6.63 7.48 -4.44
CA CYS A 57 7.77 7.91 -5.25
C CYS A 57 7.43 9.22 -5.98
N HIS A 58 8.21 10.27 -5.74
CA HIS A 58 8.02 11.56 -6.43
C HIS A 58 8.41 11.52 -7.92
N GLY A 59 9.18 10.52 -8.35
CA GLY A 59 9.60 10.34 -9.75
C GLY A 59 8.54 9.66 -10.63
N CYS A 60 7.97 8.53 -10.18
CA CYS A 60 7.03 7.73 -10.97
C CYS A 60 5.62 7.60 -10.39
N GLY A 61 5.37 8.14 -9.20
CA GLY A 61 4.06 8.07 -8.55
C GLY A 61 3.70 6.72 -7.92
N LYS A 62 4.56 5.71 -8.03
CA LYS A 62 4.34 4.39 -7.41
C LYS A 62 4.41 4.48 -5.88
N TRP A 63 3.58 3.69 -5.22
CA TRP A 63 3.62 3.44 -3.78
C TRP A 63 4.38 2.16 -3.48
N VAL A 64 5.44 2.27 -2.68
CA VAL A 64 6.39 1.18 -2.42
C VAL A 64 6.60 1.01 -0.91
N CYS A 65 6.99 -0.19 -0.48
CA CYS A 65 7.35 -0.42 0.92
C CYS A 65 8.71 0.23 1.26
N ASP A 66 9.02 0.32 2.55
CA ASP A 66 10.25 0.95 3.05
C ASP A 66 11.52 0.38 2.41
N ALA A 67 11.59 -0.95 2.22
CA ALA A 67 12.74 -1.61 1.60
C ALA A 67 12.99 -1.21 0.12
N HIS A 68 11.99 -0.63 -0.54
CA HIS A 68 12.09 -0.18 -1.93
C HIS A 68 11.98 1.34 -2.06
N TYR A 69 12.08 2.08 -0.95
CA TYR A 69 12.05 3.53 -0.91
C TYR A 69 13.40 4.08 -0.47
N ASN A 70 13.94 5.02 -1.25
CA ASN A 70 15.04 5.88 -0.84
C ASN A 70 14.42 7.16 -0.24
N GLU A 71 14.57 7.32 1.07
CA GLU A 71 14.02 8.47 1.80
C GLU A 71 14.76 9.78 1.51
N ASP A 72 16.07 9.72 1.28
CA ASP A 72 16.92 10.89 1.01
C ASP A 72 16.53 11.56 -0.32
N GLU A 73 16.25 10.76 -1.34
CA GLU A 73 15.80 11.24 -2.66
C GLU A 73 14.27 11.37 -2.77
N MET A 74 13.52 10.87 -1.78
CA MET A 74 12.06 10.76 -1.80
C MET A 74 11.52 10.00 -3.02
N MET A 75 12.24 8.96 -3.45
CA MET A 75 11.94 8.17 -4.64
C MET A 75 12.02 6.66 -4.35
N CYS A 76 11.36 5.85 -5.18
CA CYS A 76 11.61 4.40 -5.13
C CYS A 76 13.00 4.07 -5.68
N VAL A 77 13.55 2.92 -5.31
CA VAL A 77 14.90 2.47 -5.73
C VAL A 77 15.10 2.34 -7.26
N ASN A 78 14.02 2.30 -8.04
CA ASN A 78 14.10 2.29 -9.50
C ASN A 78 14.19 3.70 -10.12
N CYS A 79 13.79 4.73 -9.37
CA CYS A 79 13.80 6.13 -9.80
C CYS A 79 14.91 6.94 -9.13
N ALA A 80 15.17 6.66 -7.85
CA ALA A 80 16.32 7.15 -7.13
C ALA A 80 17.57 6.84 -7.97
N SER A 81 18.39 7.85 -8.18
CA SER A 81 19.64 7.64 -8.89
C SER A 81 20.48 6.65 -8.10
N GLN A 82 21.02 5.61 -8.73
CA GLN A 82 22.13 4.87 -8.12
C GLN A 82 23.37 5.77 -8.17
N ALA A 83 23.33 6.89 -7.45
CA ALA A 83 24.45 7.80 -7.35
C ALA A 83 25.47 7.19 -6.39
N GLU A 84 26.35 6.38 -7.01
CA GLU A 84 27.75 6.04 -6.71
C GLU A 84 28.13 5.58 -5.29
#